data_AF-A0A969N2W8-F1
#
_entry.id   AF-A0A969N2W8-F1
#
_cell.length_a   1.000
_cell.length_b   1.000
_cell.length_c   1.000
_cell.angle_alpha   90.00
_cell.angle_beta   90.00
_cell.angle_gamma   90.00
#
_symmetry.space_group_name_H-M   'P 1'
#
loop_
_entity.id
_entity.type
_entity.pdbx_description
1 polymer ?
#
loop_
_entity_poly.entity_id
_entity_poly.type
_entity_poly.pdbx_seq_one_letter_code
_entity_poly.pdbx_strand_id
1 'polypeptide(L)'
;MVLRPFPAPMPCLPQKEKDSSKKEKRKNEKRQKQLERNRRAYQYDHAFWEPLPLLNTAHQGLPFAEWMTISYLVTRILRTGKLPLNQTLARIRALWEQADTLEDYADFFTVLPKPKVIKSMQAIPDEMFAEQRLAGVNPMVIKRLTEIPVEWGFTIQELKTALEQQTAYFMNSAVDVAVELANQNLYVADYAMLAFVKGGIYLKNRQYLPAPRAFFHYQTQPGGALKFMPIVIQMNPERGKDSPLITSSHQQW
;
A
#
# COMPACT_ATOMS: atom_id res chain seq x y z
N MET A 1 -40.05 -21.87 18.92
CA MET A 1 -40.08 -20.83 19.97
C MET A 1 -38.92 -19.88 19.72
N VAL A 2 -39.17 -18.74 19.07
CA VAL A 2 -38.12 -17.76 18.72
C VAL A 2 -37.85 -16.91 19.95
N LEU A 3 -36.70 -17.09 20.59
CA LEU A 3 -36.24 -16.21 21.67
C LEU A 3 -36.02 -14.82 21.07
N ARG A 4 -36.92 -13.87 21.36
CA ARG A 4 -36.69 -12.46 21.03
C ARG A 4 -35.51 -11.97 21.87
N PRO A 5 -34.46 -11.40 21.27
CA PRO A 5 -33.38 -10.81 22.05
C PRO A 5 -33.95 -9.68 22.91
N PHE A 6 -33.56 -9.63 24.19
CA PHE A 6 -33.85 -8.50 25.05
C PHE A 6 -33.35 -7.21 24.36
N PRO A 7 -34.12 -6.10 24.40
CA PRO A 7 -33.67 -4.85 23.81
C PRO A 7 -32.33 -4.45 24.44
N ALA A 8 -31.34 -4.16 23.58
CA ALA A 8 -30.07 -3.65 24.03
C ALA A 8 -30.29 -2.40 24.89
N PRO A 9 -29.55 -2.23 26.01
CA PRO A 9 -29.71 -1.03 26.83
C PRO A 9 -29.41 0.21 25.99
N MET A 10 -30.23 1.26 26.15
CA MET A 10 -29.97 2.53 25.48
C MET A 10 -28.57 3.05 25.86
N PRO A 11 -27.74 3.47 24.88
CA PRO A 11 -26.42 4.03 25.15
C PRO A 11 -26.51 5.22 26.12
N CYS A 12 -25.66 5.22 27.14
CA CYS A 12 -25.63 6.26 28.16
C CYS A 12 -24.20 6.50 28.65
N LEU A 13 -23.86 7.78 28.82
CA LEU A 13 -22.56 8.20 29.34
C LEU A 13 -22.52 8.03 30.87
N PRO A 14 -21.37 7.69 31.47
CA PRO A 14 -21.26 7.47 32.91
C PRO A 14 -21.63 8.70 33.74
N GLN A 15 -21.40 9.92 33.22
CA GLN A 15 -21.80 11.16 33.89
C GLN A 15 -23.31 11.39 33.95
N LYS A 16 -24.10 10.75 33.06
CA LYS A 16 -25.57 10.83 33.06
C LYS A 16 -26.22 9.77 33.98
N GLU A 17 -25.40 9.03 34.73
CA GLU A 17 -25.83 8.03 35.73
C GLU A 17 -25.34 8.38 37.14
N LYS A 18 -25.03 9.67 37.36
CA LYS A 18 -24.55 10.18 38.64
C LYS A 18 -25.69 10.62 39.57
N ASP A 19 -26.96 10.57 39.13
CA ASP A 19 -28.06 10.86 40.04
C ASP A 19 -28.21 9.72 41.05
N SER A 20 -28.49 10.10 42.29
CA SER A 20 -28.48 9.25 43.49
C SER A 20 -29.53 8.12 43.49
N SER A 21 -30.22 7.91 42.37
CA SER A 21 -31.22 6.86 42.21
C SER A 21 -30.57 5.48 42.34
N LYS A 22 -31.20 4.59 43.10
CA LYS A 22 -30.75 3.19 43.31
C LYS A 22 -30.60 2.43 41.97
N LYS A 23 -31.32 2.86 40.93
CA LYS A 23 -31.28 2.29 39.58
C LYS A 23 -30.01 2.67 38.83
N GLU A 24 -29.52 3.90 38.98
CA GLU A 24 -28.29 4.37 38.33
C GLU A 24 -27.04 3.82 39.00
N LYS A 25 -27.01 3.74 40.34
CA LYS A 25 -25.91 3.06 41.06
C LYS A 25 -25.70 1.63 40.56
N ARG A 26 -26.79 0.87 40.40
CA ARG A 26 -26.76 -0.51 39.85
C ARG A 26 -26.28 -0.57 38.39
N LYS A 27 -26.61 0.42 37.55
CA LYS A 27 -26.12 0.49 36.17
C LYS A 27 -24.62 0.75 36.14
N ASN A 28 -24.13 1.67 36.98
CA ASN A 28 -22.71 1.96 37.07
C ASN A 28 -21.92 0.75 37.59
N GLU A 29 -22.39 0.04 38.61
CA GLU A 29 -21.79 -1.21 39.08
C GLU A 29 -21.69 -2.27 37.97
N LYS A 30 -22.75 -2.44 37.18
CA LYS A 30 -22.73 -3.35 36.02
C LYS A 30 -21.70 -2.91 34.98
N ARG A 31 -21.60 -1.60 34.69
CA ARG A 31 -20.57 -1.06 33.79
C ARG A 31 -19.17 -1.36 34.30
N GLN A 32 -18.89 -1.10 35.58
CA GLN A 32 -17.57 -1.37 36.17
C GLN A 32 -17.19 -2.86 36.08
N LYS A 33 -18.12 -3.75 36.43
CA LYS A 33 -17.90 -5.20 36.28
C LYS A 33 -17.62 -5.62 34.85
N GLN A 34 -18.33 -5.03 33.88
CA GLN A 34 -18.08 -5.29 32.46
C GLN A 34 -16.70 -4.76 32.02
N LEU A 35 -16.32 -3.56 32.46
CA LEU A 35 -15.01 -2.97 32.15
C LEU A 35 -13.87 -3.80 32.74
N GLU A 36 -13.99 -4.27 33.98
CA GLU A 36 -13.00 -5.16 34.59
C GLU A 36 -12.86 -6.47 33.83
N ARG A 37 -13.98 -7.09 33.45
CA ARG A 37 -13.98 -8.30 32.62
C ARG A 37 -13.30 -8.04 31.27
N ASN A 38 -13.60 -6.93 30.61
CA ASN A 38 -12.98 -6.58 29.34
C ASN A 38 -11.49 -6.28 29.49
N ARG A 39 -11.05 -5.52 30.50
CA ARG A 39 -9.63 -5.26 30.75
C ARG A 39 -8.83 -6.54 30.97
N ARG A 40 -9.43 -7.56 31.61
CA ARG A 40 -8.79 -8.87 31.80
C ARG A 40 -8.69 -9.66 30.49
N ALA A 41 -9.71 -9.58 29.63
CA ALA A 41 -9.77 -10.32 28.36
C ALA A 41 -8.98 -9.64 27.21
N TYR A 42 -8.82 -8.32 27.26
CA TYR A 42 -8.18 -7.52 26.22
C TYR A 42 -6.93 -6.82 26.77
N GLN A 43 -5.87 -7.60 26.93
CA GLN A 43 -4.57 -7.11 27.38
C GLN A 43 -3.65 -6.90 26.18
N TYR A 44 -2.75 -5.92 26.26
CA TYR A 44 -1.74 -5.70 25.23
C TYR A 44 -0.46 -6.47 25.56
N ASP A 45 0.12 -7.07 24.55
CA ASP A 45 1.49 -7.55 24.55
C ASP A 45 2.36 -6.51 23.84
N HIS A 46 3.23 -5.88 24.63
CA HIS A 46 4.19 -4.89 24.13
C HIS A 46 5.54 -5.51 23.76
N ALA A 47 5.78 -6.76 24.14
CA ALA A 47 7.06 -7.46 23.95
C ALA A 47 7.07 -8.35 22.71
N PHE A 48 5.91 -8.80 22.23
CA PHE A 48 5.81 -9.67 21.06
C PHE A 48 6.41 -9.03 19.79
N TRP A 49 6.15 -7.75 19.55
CA TRP A 49 6.70 -7.02 18.40
C TRP A 49 6.86 -5.53 18.70
N GLU A 50 7.94 -5.15 19.36
CA GLU A 50 8.24 -3.74 19.63
C GLU A 50 8.43 -2.93 18.32
N PRO A 51 7.86 -1.71 18.18
CA PRO A 51 7.09 -0.93 19.16
C PRO A 51 5.56 -1.12 19.06
N LEU A 52 5.07 -2.12 18.33
CA LEU A 52 3.64 -2.31 18.06
C LEU A 52 2.95 -3.05 19.22
N PRO A 53 2.01 -2.41 19.95
CA PRO A 53 1.21 -3.12 20.94
C PRO A 53 0.19 -4.01 20.23
N LEU A 54 0.33 -5.32 20.38
CA LEU A 54 -0.63 -6.28 19.85
C LEU A 54 -1.51 -6.82 20.96
N LEU A 55 -2.67 -7.37 20.60
CA LEU A 55 -3.51 -8.05 21.58
C LEU A 55 -2.78 -9.30 22.09
N ASN A 56 -2.63 -9.42 23.40
CA ASN A 56 -2.04 -10.58 24.05
C ASN A 56 -2.99 -11.77 23.89
N THR A 57 -2.63 -12.67 22.97
CA THR A 57 -3.35 -13.91 22.72
C THR A 57 -2.59 -15.14 23.23
N ALA A 58 -1.38 -14.97 23.75
CA ALA A 58 -0.48 -16.07 24.13
C ALA A 58 -1.03 -16.91 25.29
N HIS A 59 -1.72 -16.29 26.25
CA HIS A 59 -2.21 -16.98 27.44
C HIS A 59 -3.69 -17.38 27.39
N GLN A 60 -4.55 -16.59 26.76
CA GLN A 60 -6.01 -16.78 26.80
C GLN A 60 -6.64 -16.94 25.41
N GLY A 61 -5.85 -16.84 24.34
CA GLY A 61 -6.35 -16.78 22.98
C GLY A 61 -7.16 -15.50 22.71
N LEU A 62 -7.79 -15.47 21.53
CA LEU A 62 -8.67 -14.37 21.15
C LEU A 62 -10.02 -14.51 21.88
N PRO A 63 -10.56 -13.44 22.51
CA PRO A 63 -11.89 -13.47 23.10
C PRO A 63 -12.94 -13.95 22.10
N PHE A 64 -13.85 -14.84 22.51
CA PHE A 64 -14.87 -15.42 21.61
C PHE A 64 -15.73 -14.37 20.88
N ALA A 65 -15.93 -13.20 21.49
CA ALA A 65 -16.67 -12.11 20.87
C ALA A 65 -15.99 -11.54 19.60
N GLU A 66 -14.67 -11.70 19.48
CA GLU A 66 -13.89 -11.28 18.31
C GLU A 66 -13.69 -12.42 17.30
N TRP A 67 -14.22 -13.62 17.58
CA TRP A 67 -14.12 -14.72 16.63
C TRP A 67 -14.89 -14.40 15.36
N MET A 68 -14.32 -14.82 14.24
CA MET A 68 -14.99 -14.67 12.95
C MET A 68 -16.29 -15.47 12.94
N THR A 69 -17.36 -14.84 12.46
CA THR A 69 -18.66 -15.49 12.29
C THR A 69 -18.54 -16.72 11.39
N ILE A 70 -19.33 -17.76 11.65
CA ILE A 70 -19.37 -18.99 10.83
C ILE A 70 -19.60 -18.65 9.34
N SER A 71 -20.49 -17.70 9.03
CA SER A 71 -20.73 -17.24 7.65
C SER A 71 -19.49 -16.64 6.98
N TYR A 72 -18.69 -15.88 7.73
CA TYR A 72 -17.41 -15.36 7.25
C TYR A 72 -16.43 -16.51 6.96
N LEU A 73 -16.31 -17.48 7.87
CA LEU A 73 -15.42 -18.64 7.70
C LEU A 73 -15.80 -19.47 6.46
N VAL A 74 -17.09 -19.76 6.28
CA VAL A 74 -17.60 -20.47 5.08
C VAL A 74 -17.31 -19.68 3.82
N THR A 75 -17.57 -18.36 3.81
CA THR A 75 -17.29 -17.50 2.65
C THR A 75 -15.80 -17.48 2.31
N ARG A 76 -14.93 -17.39 3.34
CA ARG A 76 -13.47 -17.43 3.16
C ARG A 76 -13.07 -18.76 2.51
N ILE A 77 -13.49 -19.89 3.06
CA ILE A 77 -13.20 -21.23 2.51
C ILE A 77 -13.65 -21.34 1.05
N LEU A 78 -14.88 -20.92 0.73
CA LEU A 78 -15.40 -20.97 -0.64
C LEU A 78 -14.59 -20.10 -1.60
N ARG A 79 -14.21 -18.88 -1.19
CA ARG A 79 -13.43 -17.95 -2.03
C ARG A 79 -11.97 -18.40 -2.19
N THR A 80 -11.38 -19.01 -1.16
CA THR A 80 -9.99 -19.47 -1.18
C THR A 80 -9.83 -20.91 -1.66
N GLY A 81 -10.92 -21.65 -1.90
CA GLY A 81 -10.87 -23.07 -2.26
C GLY A 81 -10.10 -23.37 -3.55
N LYS A 82 -10.00 -22.39 -4.46
CA LYS A 82 -9.19 -22.51 -5.68
C LYS A 82 -7.69 -22.25 -5.48
N LEU A 83 -7.28 -21.64 -4.36
CA LEU A 83 -5.87 -21.28 -4.13
C LEU A 83 -4.94 -22.51 -4.06
N PRO A 84 -5.25 -23.59 -3.30
CA PRO A 84 -4.36 -24.75 -3.23
C PRO A 84 -4.18 -25.43 -4.60
N LEU A 85 -5.25 -25.50 -5.39
CA LEU A 85 -5.20 -26.03 -6.74
C LEU A 85 -4.35 -25.14 -7.66
N ASN A 86 -4.58 -23.83 -7.64
CA ASN A 86 -3.79 -22.87 -8.41
C ASN A 86 -2.30 -22.94 -8.07
N GLN A 87 -1.96 -22.95 -6.78
CA GLN A 87 -0.58 -23.01 -6.30
C GLN A 87 0.11 -24.31 -6.71
N THR A 88 -0.59 -25.44 -6.61
CA THR A 88 -0.06 -26.75 -7.03
C THR A 88 0.22 -26.75 -8.53
N LEU A 89 -0.73 -26.32 -9.35
CA LEU A 89 -0.55 -26.27 -10.82
C LEU A 89 0.55 -25.28 -11.23
N ALA A 90 0.61 -24.10 -10.59
CA ALA A 90 1.66 -23.11 -10.82
C ALA A 90 3.06 -23.65 -10.47
N ARG A 91 3.20 -24.38 -9.35
CA ARG A 91 4.47 -25.01 -8.96
C ARG A 91 4.88 -26.11 -9.91
N ILE A 92 3.93 -26.96 -10.32
CA ILE A 92 4.21 -28.01 -11.31
C ILE A 92 4.75 -27.35 -12.56
N ARG A 93 4.07 -26.33 -13.12
CA ARG A 93 4.56 -25.61 -14.31
C ARG A 93 5.94 -25.00 -14.12
N ALA A 94 6.19 -24.32 -13.00
CA ALA A 94 7.49 -23.72 -12.71
C ALA A 94 8.66 -24.72 -12.60
N LEU A 95 8.40 -26.03 -12.48
CA LEU A 95 9.44 -27.07 -12.56
C LEU A 95 9.88 -27.35 -14.00
N TRP A 96 9.02 -27.08 -14.99
CA TRP A 96 9.26 -27.39 -16.41
C TRP A 96 9.52 -26.14 -17.25
N GLU A 97 8.98 -24.99 -16.85
CA GLU A 97 9.10 -23.70 -17.54
C GLU A 97 9.70 -22.67 -16.58
N GLN A 98 10.85 -22.10 -16.95
CA GLN A 98 11.31 -20.86 -16.34
C GLN A 98 10.53 -19.71 -16.96
N ALA A 99 10.13 -18.73 -16.16
CA ALA A 99 9.49 -17.53 -16.71
C ALA A 99 10.58 -16.70 -17.39
N ASP A 100 10.60 -16.74 -18.72
CA ASP A 100 11.59 -16.06 -19.54
C ASP A 100 11.09 -14.69 -20.00
N THR A 101 9.76 -14.53 -20.03
CA THR A 101 9.07 -13.31 -20.44
C THR A 101 8.12 -12.79 -19.36
N LEU A 102 7.71 -11.53 -19.47
CA LEU A 102 6.72 -10.94 -18.57
C LEU A 102 5.35 -11.62 -18.72
N GLU A 103 5.05 -12.16 -19.91
CA GLU A 103 3.79 -12.81 -20.25
C GLU A 103 3.62 -14.13 -19.51
N ASP A 104 4.72 -14.86 -19.25
CA ASP A 104 4.70 -16.15 -18.56
C ASP A 104 4.16 -16.02 -17.14
N TYR A 105 4.27 -14.83 -16.52
CA TYR A 105 3.66 -14.57 -15.22
C TYR A 105 2.13 -14.63 -15.24
N ALA A 106 1.50 -14.44 -16.41
CA ALA A 106 0.07 -14.64 -16.58
C ALA A 106 -0.36 -16.10 -16.33
N ASP A 107 0.55 -17.04 -16.50
CA ASP A 107 0.26 -18.48 -16.41
C ASP A 107 0.34 -19.02 -14.99
N PHE A 108 0.78 -18.21 -14.03
CA PHE A 108 0.58 -18.48 -12.61
C PHE A 108 -0.90 -18.41 -12.18
N PHE A 109 -1.78 -17.82 -12.99
CA PHE A 109 -3.22 -17.75 -12.75
C PHE A 109 -3.96 -18.84 -13.51
N THR A 110 -3.68 -20.10 -13.18
CA THR A 110 -4.20 -21.29 -13.89
C THR A 110 -5.71 -21.49 -13.71
N VAL A 111 -6.22 -21.29 -12.50
CA VAL A 111 -7.64 -21.46 -12.15
C VAL A 111 -8.26 -20.22 -11.51
N LEU A 112 -7.42 -19.23 -11.22
CA LEU A 112 -7.81 -17.93 -10.69
C LEU A 112 -8.09 -16.95 -11.84
N PRO A 113 -8.99 -15.97 -11.64
CA PRO A 113 -9.16 -14.90 -12.62
C PRO A 113 -7.85 -14.11 -12.76
N LYS A 114 -7.40 -13.91 -14.01
CA LYS A 114 -6.23 -13.08 -14.31
C LYS A 114 -6.49 -11.63 -13.88
N PRO A 115 -5.60 -10.99 -13.10
CA PRO A 115 -5.67 -9.56 -12.83
C PRO A 115 -5.76 -8.74 -14.12
N LYS A 116 -6.57 -7.68 -14.12
CA LYS A 116 -6.79 -6.85 -15.31
C LYS A 116 -5.49 -6.23 -15.85
N VAL A 117 -4.53 -5.93 -14.96
CA VAL A 117 -3.22 -5.37 -15.29
C VAL A 117 -2.35 -6.31 -16.14
N ILE A 118 -2.63 -7.62 -16.15
CA ILE A 118 -1.85 -8.58 -16.94
C ILE A 118 -2.02 -8.37 -18.44
N LYS A 119 -3.21 -7.94 -18.88
CA LYS A 119 -3.46 -7.64 -20.30
C LYS A 119 -2.57 -6.52 -20.83
N SER A 120 -2.03 -5.68 -19.95
CA SER A 120 -1.15 -4.57 -20.28
C SER A 120 0.30 -4.82 -19.88
N MET A 121 0.72 -6.05 -19.54
CA MET A 121 2.09 -6.33 -19.08
C MET A 121 3.14 -6.28 -20.20
N GLN A 122 2.78 -6.56 -21.46
CA GLN A 122 3.68 -6.45 -22.62
C GLN A 122 4.25 -5.04 -22.81
N ALA A 123 3.48 -4.02 -22.43
CA ALA A 123 3.89 -2.63 -22.41
C ALA A 123 2.99 -1.91 -21.41
N ILE A 124 3.37 -1.90 -20.13
CA ILE A 124 2.63 -1.10 -19.14
C ILE A 124 2.84 0.35 -19.54
N PRO A 125 1.81 1.08 -19.99
CA PRO A 125 1.97 2.47 -20.35
C PRO A 125 2.44 3.26 -19.14
N ASP A 126 3.33 4.22 -19.36
CA ASP A 126 3.81 5.16 -18.34
C ASP A 126 2.65 5.78 -17.54
N GLU A 127 1.55 6.09 -18.22
CA GLU A 127 0.28 6.55 -17.64
C GLU A 127 -0.25 5.57 -16.58
N MET A 128 -0.33 4.28 -16.91
CA MET A 128 -0.80 3.26 -15.96
C MET A 128 0.14 3.09 -14.77
N PHE A 129 1.46 3.21 -14.98
CA PHE A 129 2.43 3.19 -13.88
C PHE A 129 2.21 4.37 -12.93
N ALA A 130 2.00 5.58 -13.47
CA ALA A 130 1.74 6.77 -12.69
C ALA A 130 0.36 6.73 -12.00
N GLU A 131 -0.69 6.28 -12.67
CA GLU A 131 -2.04 6.13 -12.12
C GLU A 131 -2.09 5.22 -10.89
N GLN A 132 -1.22 4.20 -10.81
CA GLN A 132 -1.13 3.36 -9.61
C GLN A 132 -0.73 4.13 -8.35
N ARG A 133 -0.14 5.33 -8.48
CA ARG A 133 0.15 6.22 -7.35
C ARG A 133 -1.10 6.98 -6.87
N LEU A 134 -2.16 7.05 -7.68
CA LEU A 134 -3.41 7.75 -7.36
C LEU A 134 -4.55 6.78 -7.03
N ALA A 135 -4.68 5.68 -7.77
CA ALA A 135 -5.79 4.73 -7.69
C ALA A 135 -5.34 3.26 -7.58
N GLY A 136 -4.05 3.02 -7.35
CA GLY A 136 -3.50 1.68 -7.18
C GLY A 136 -3.61 1.15 -5.74
N VAL A 137 -2.79 0.14 -5.44
CA VAL A 137 -2.80 -0.55 -4.14
C VAL A 137 -2.26 0.30 -2.98
N ASN A 138 -1.47 1.33 -3.28
CA ASN A 138 -0.89 2.23 -2.28
C ASN A 138 -0.86 3.68 -2.78
N PRO A 139 -1.98 4.42 -2.67
CA PRO A 139 -2.07 5.81 -3.08
C PRO A 139 -1.60 6.81 -2.00
N MET A 140 -0.88 6.36 -0.97
CA MET A 140 -0.56 7.16 0.22
C MET A 140 0.85 7.79 0.22
N VAL A 141 1.68 7.49 -0.78
CA VAL A 141 3.09 7.92 -0.83
C VAL A 141 3.30 9.19 -1.67
N ILE A 142 2.50 9.35 -2.73
CA ILE A 142 2.66 10.47 -3.66
C ILE A 142 2.37 11.79 -2.95
N LYS A 143 3.25 12.77 -3.13
CA LYS A 143 3.08 14.13 -2.61
C LYS A 143 3.42 15.14 -3.69
N ARG A 144 2.83 16.33 -3.56
CA ARG A 144 3.18 17.46 -4.43
C ARG A 144 4.60 17.92 -4.12
N LEU A 145 5.36 18.21 -5.17
CA LEU A 145 6.71 18.75 -5.07
C LEU A 145 6.62 20.28 -5.12
N THR A 146 6.92 20.94 -4.01
CA THR A 146 6.94 22.41 -3.92
C THR A 146 8.35 22.97 -4.08
N GLU A 147 9.35 22.23 -3.61
CA GLU A 147 10.77 22.52 -3.71
C GLU A 147 11.55 21.21 -3.69
N ILE A 148 12.81 21.26 -4.13
CA ILE A 148 13.73 20.13 -4.01
C ILE A 148 14.64 20.40 -2.81
N PRO A 149 14.55 19.60 -1.73
CA PRO A 149 15.39 19.78 -0.56
C PRO A 149 16.88 19.59 -0.86
N VAL A 150 17.72 20.44 -0.28
CA VAL A 150 19.17 20.44 -0.51
C VAL A 150 19.81 19.11 -0.08
N GLU A 151 19.29 18.49 0.97
CA GLU A 151 19.77 17.21 1.50
C GLU A 151 19.58 16.03 0.54
N TRP A 152 18.79 16.17 -0.52
CA TRP A 152 18.63 15.12 -1.51
C TRP A 152 19.88 14.96 -2.39
N GLY A 153 20.76 15.97 -2.42
CA GLY A 153 21.89 16.01 -3.35
C GLY A 153 21.45 15.87 -4.82
N PHE A 154 20.16 16.11 -5.09
CA PHE A 154 19.48 16.08 -6.37
C PHE A 154 18.97 17.49 -6.64
N THR A 155 19.09 18.01 -7.86
CA THR A 155 18.85 19.43 -8.14
C THR A 155 17.67 19.65 -9.09
N ILE A 156 17.12 20.88 -9.08
CA ILE A 156 16.08 21.29 -10.04
C ILE A 156 16.60 21.17 -11.48
N GLN A 157 17.91 21.40 -11.69
CA GLN A 157 18.52 21.26 -13.01
C GLN A 157 18.54 19.81 -13.50
N GLU A 158 18.77 18.83 -12.62
CA GLU A 158 18.69 17.40 -12.96
C GLU A 158 17.25 16.99 -13.31
N LEU A 159 16.28 17.47 -12.53
CA LEU A 159 14.87 17.24 -12.84
C LEU A 159 14.47 17.89 -14.18
N LYS A 160 14.97 19.09 -14.47
CA LYS A 160 14.78 19.79 -15.73
C LYS A 160 15.32 19.00 -16.91
N THR A 161 16.59 18.58 -16.83
CA THR A 161 17.21 17.77 -17.89
C THR A 161 16.41 16.48 -18.13
N ALA A 162 15.94 15.81 -17.07
CA ALA A 162 15.14 14.59 -17.21
C ALA A 162 13.76 14.85 -17.81
N LEU A 163 13.08 15.92 -17.41
CA LEU A 163 11.79 16.30 -17.98
C LEU A 163 11.92 16.69 -19.46
N GLU A 164 12.95 17.44 -19.83
CA GLU A 164 13.22 17.81 -21.23
C GLU A 164 13.47 16.58 -22.11
N GLN A 165 14.22 15.59 -21.61
CA GLN A 165 14.43 14.30 -22.31
C GLN A 165 13.11 13.56 -22.52
N GLN A 166 12.25 13.57 -21.50
CA GLN A 166 10.95 12.92 -21.60
C GLN A 166 10.01 13.67 -22.56
N THR A 167 9.93 15.00 -22.51
CA THR A 167 8.99 15.77 -23.33
C THR A 167 9.44 15.81 -24.79
N ALA A 168 10.76 15.77 -25.05
CA ALA A 168 11.28 15.50 -26.39
C ALA A 168 10.84 14.13 -26.92
N TYR A 169 10.72 13.12 -26.05
CA TYR A 169 10.26 11.79 -26.44
C TYR A 169 8.75 11.71 -26.69
N PHE A 170 7.92 12.42 -25.90
CA PHE A 170 6.45 12.28 -25.97
C PHE A 170 5.69 13.43 -26.65
N MET A 171 6.22 14.66 -26.68
CA MET A 171 5.39 15.86 -26.89
C MET A 171 5.92 16.88 -27.90
N ASN A 172 7.14 16.77 -28.41
CA ASN A 172 7.74 17.77 -29.31
C ASN A 172 7.62 19.23 -28.80
N SER A 173 7.54 19.43 -27.48
CA SER A 173 7.38 20.74 -26.83
C SER A 173 8.28 20.86 -25.62
N ALA A 174 8.86 22.04 -25.40
CA ALA A 174 9.66 22.35 -24.23
C ALA A 174 8.74 22.59 -23.03
N VAL A 175 9.04 21.94 -21.90
CA VAL A 175 8.35 22.16 -20.62
C VAL A 175 9.31 22.86 -19.67
N ASP A 176 8.89 24.00 -19.11
CA ASP A 176 9.67 24.73 -18.13
C ASP A 176 9.38 24.23 -16.71
N VAL A 177 10.35 23.51 -16.12
CA VAL A 177 10.24 22.99 -14.75
C VAL A 177 9.95 24.07 -13.72
N ALA A 178 10.48 25.28 -13.87
CA ALA A 178 10.23 26.35 -12.91
C ALA A 178 8.75 26.79 -12.94
N VAL A 179 8.16 26.85 -14.14
CA VAL A 179 6.74 27.14 -14.33
C VAL A 179 5.87 26.00 -13.80
N GLU A 180 6.21 24.75 -14.09
CA GLU A 180 5.45 23.59 -13.59
C GLU A 180 5.54 23.44 -12.06
N LEU A 181 6.69 23.79 -11.46
CA LEU A 181 6.84 23.83 -10.01
C LEU A 181 5.99 24.95 -9.39
N ALA A 182 6.00 26.16 -9.98
CA ALA A 182 5.18 27.29 -9.54
C ALA A 182 3.67 27.00 -9.68
N ASN A 183 3.28 26.33 -10.78
CA ASN A 183 1.92 25.87 -11.02
C ASN A 183 1.53 24.63 -10.19
N GLN A 184 2.49 24.07 -9.44
CA GLN A 184 2.29 22.93 -8.56
C GLN A 184 1.86 21.65 -9.27
N ASN A 185 2.36 21.46 -10.50
CA ASN A 185 2.07 20.32 -11.36
C ASN A 185 3.08 19.17 -11.20
N LEU A 186 4.10 19.33 -10.37
CA LEU A 186 5.12 18.31 -10.13
C LEU A 186 4.84 17.55 -8.83
N TYR A 187 5.09 16.24 -8.86
CA TYR A 187 4.82 15.33 -7.76
C TYR A 187 6.00 14.38 -7.56
N VAL A 188 6.12 13.84 -6.35
CA VAL A 188 7.19 12.92 -5.97
C VAL A 188 6.65 11.80 -5.09
N ALA A 189 7.07 10.57 -5.35
CA ALA A 189 6.92 9.43 -4.46
C ALA A 189 8.32 9.06 -3.93
N ASP A 190 8.57 9.36 -2.66
CA ASP A 190 9.88 9.21 -2.03
C ASP A 190 9.90 8.00 -1.09
N TYR A 191 10.61 6.93 -1.50
CA TYR A 191 10.78 5.73 -0.70
C TYR A 191 12.11 5.70 0.05
N ALA A 192 12.93 6.76 0.00
CA ALA A 192 14.24 6.82 0.67
C ALA A 192 14.13 6.58 2.18
N MET A 193 13.00 6.93 2.79
CA MET A 193 12.72 6.65 4.21
C MET A 193 12.70 5.16 4.55
N LEU A 194 12.59 4.28 3.56
CA LEU A 194 12.63 2.82 3.72
C LEU A 194 14.02 2.22 3.48
N ALA A 195 15.05 3.04 3.22
CA ALA A 195 16.41 2.56 2.93
C ALA A 195 17.07 1.77 4.09
N PHE A 196 16.54 1.90 5.30
CA PHE A 196 16.96 1.10 6.45
C PHE A 196 16.53 -0.37 6.31
N VAL A 197 15.45 -0.66 5.57
CA VAL A 197 14.96 -2.03 5.34
C VAL A 197 15.90 -2.72 4.36
N LYS A 198 16.46 -3.87 4.78
CA LYS A 198 17.36 -4.67 3.95
C LYS A 198 16.62 -5.88 3.38
N GLY A 199 16.98 -6.28 2.17
CA GLY A 199 16.45 -7.50 1.56
C GLY A 199 16.88 -8.75 2.32
N GLY A 200 16.02 -9.77 2.29
CA GLY A 200 16.25 -11.04 2.95
C GLY A 200 17.19 -11.98 2.17
N ILE A 201 17.37 -13.19 2.71
CA ILE A 201 18.04 -14.30 2.03
C ILE A 201 17.03 -15.43 1.91
N TYR A 202 16.86 -15.96 0.70
CA TYR A 202 16.00 -17.11 0.44
C TYR A 202 16.75 -18.13 -0.44
N LEU A 203 16.78 -19.39 -0.01
CA LEU A 203 17.52 -20.47 -0.70
C LEU A 203 18.95 -20.07 -1.10
N LYS A 204 19.68 -19.41 -0.19
CA LYS A 204 21.04 -18.86 -0.38
C LYS A 204 21.16 -17.70 -1.37
N ASN A 205 20.06 -17.25 -1.98
CA ASN A 205 20.04 -16.07 -2.85
C ASN A 205 19.70 -14.82 -2.05
N ARG A 206 20.46 -13.75 -2.32
CA ARG A 206 20.23 -12.43 -1.71
C ARG A 206 19.13 -11.70 -2.46
N GLN A 207 18.15 -11.19 -1.71
CA GLN A 207 17.13 -10.28 -2.24
C GLN A 207 17.60 -8.84 -2.06
N TYR A 208 17.25 -7.96 -3.00
CA TYR A 208 17.58 -6.55 -2.97
C TYR A 208 16.29 -5.73 -2.89
N LEU A 209 16.31 -4.69 -2.07
CA LEU A 209 15.18 -3.78 -1.89
C LEU A 209 15.70 -2.35 -2.08
N PRO A 210 15.60 -1.78 -3.30
CA PRO A 210 15.94 -0.38 -3.52
C PRO A 210 14.92 0.53 -2.83
N ALA A 211 15.35 1.75 -2.52
CA ALA A 211 14.52 2.79 -1.89
C ALA A 211 14.44 4.02 -2.81
N PRO A 212 13.80 3.90 -3.99
CA PRO A 212 13.90 4.90 -5.04
C PRO A 212 13.10 6.17 -4.72
N ARG A 213 13.38 7.23 -5.48
CA ARG A 213 12.55 8.43 -5.55
C ARG A 213 12.05 8.61 -6.97
N ALA A 214 10.74 8.60 -7.16
CA ALA A 214 10.11 8.74 -8.47
C ALA A 214 9.42 10.10 -8.57
N PHE A 215 9.64 10.80 -9.68
CA PHE A 215 9.05 12.12 -9.96
C PHE A 215 7.96 11.98 -11.02
N PHE A 216 6.96 12.84 -10.98
CA PHE A 216 5.80 12.79 -11.86
C PHE A 216 5.35 14.19 -12.25
N HIS A 217 4.75 14.30 -13.44
CA HIS A 217 4.17 15.53 -13.98
C HIS A 217 2.68 15.34 -14.21
N TYR A 218 1.88 16.28 -13.71
CA TYR A 218 0.48 16.41 -14.06
C TYR A 218 0.33 17.45 -15.16
N GLN A 219 -0.08 17.00 -16.35
CA GLN A 219 -0.08 17.82 -17.56
C GLN A 219 -1.48 17.93 -18.15
N THR A 220 -1.79 19.11 -18.68
CA THR A 220 -2.98 19.35 -19.48
C THR A 220 -2.62 19.22 -20.96
N GLN A 221 -3.18 18.23 -21.62
CA GLN A 221 -3.01 18.00 -23.05
C GLN A 221 -3.80 19.04 -23.87
N PRO A 222 -3.40 19.26 -25.14
CA PRO A 222 -4.25 19.96 -26.10
C PRO A 222 -5.66 19.34 -26.12
N GLY A 223 -6.69 20.17 -25.96
CA GLY A 223 -8.08 19.71 -25.83
C GLY A 223 -8.57 19.49 -24.39
N GLY A 224 -7.74 19.78 -23.38
CA GLY A 224 -8.14 19.82 -21.97
C GLY A 224 -8.11 18.47 -21.25
N ALA A 225 -7.69 17.40 -21.92
CA ALA A 225 -7.50 16.10 -21.27
C ALA A 225 -6.30 16.17 -20.30
N LEU A 226 -6.47 15.59 -19.10
CA LEU A 226 -5.43 15.57 -18.08
C LEU A 226 -4.66 14.26 -18.17
N LYS A 227 -3.33 14.31 -18.09
CA LYS A 227 -2.46 13.13 -18.02
C LYS A 227 -1.51 13.25 -16.84
N PHE A 228 -1.25 12.11 -16.21
CA PHE A 228 -0.27 11.99 -15.13
C PHE A 228 0.84 11.05 -15.60
N MET A 229 2.07 11.57 -15.67
CA MET A 229 3.21 10.87 -16.27
C MET A 229 4.38 10.76 -15.30
N PRO A 230 5.14 9.65 -15.30
CA PRO A 230 6.40 9.54 -14.57
C PRO A 230 7.48 10.34 -15.30
N ILE A 231 8.34 11.08 -14.60
CA ILE A 231 9.43 11.86 -15.19
C ILE A 231 10.73 11.09 -15.18
N VAL A 232 11.16 10.77 -13.97
CA VAL A 232 12.46 10.15 -13.71
C VAL A 232 12.38 9.39 -12.40
N ILE A 233 13.11 8.29 -12.33
CA ILE A 233 13.31 7.49 -11.13
C ILE A 233 14.78 7.58 -10.73
N GLN A 234 15.04 8.16 -9.56
CA GLN A 234 16.34 8.13 -8.89
C GLN A 234 16.43 6.82 -8.09
N MET A 235 17.26 5.88 -8.53
CA MET A 235 17.29 4.51 -7.98
C MET A 235 17.82 4.44 -6.55
N ASN A 236 18.87 5.20 -6.24
CA ASN A 236 19.60 5.18 -4.97
C ASN A 236 19.75 6.62 -4.45
N PRO A 237 18.67 7.22 -3.90
CA PRO A 237 18.64 8.62 -3.52
C PRO A 237 19.77 9.08 -2.56
N GLU A 238 20.32 8.17 -1.76
CA GLU A 238 21.44 8.43 -0.87
C GLU A 238 22.74 8.83 -1.59
N ARG A 239 22.85 8.56 -2.89
CA ARG A 239 24.00 8.95 -3.73
C ARG A 239 23.83 10.33 -4.38
N GLY A 240 22.69 11.00 -4.16
CA GLY A 240 22.39 12.30 -4.78
C GLY A 240 22.54 12.26 -6.31
N LYS A 241 23.31 13.20 -6.85
CA LYS A 241 23.66 13.32 -8.28
C LYS A 241 24.36 12.10 -8.88
N ASP A 242 25.03 11.28 -8.06
CA ASP A 242 25.73 10.08 -8.51
C ASP A 242 24.78 8.86 -8.56
N SER A 243 23.51 9.03 -8.17
CA SER A 243 22.49 7.99 -8.32
C SER A 243 22.16 7.79 -9.80
N PRO A 244 22.02 6.54 -10.27
CA PRO A 244 21.41 6.27 -11.56
C PRO A 244 20.02 6.90 -11.65
N LEU A 245 19.79 7.62 -12.74
CA LEU A 245 18.51 8.18 -13.12
C LEU A 245 17.95 7.34 -14.27
N ILE A 246 16.68 6.93 -14.15
CA ILE A 246 15.97 6.17 -15.17
C ILE A 246 14.83 7.04 -15.69
N THR A 247 14.81 7.30 -16.99
CA THR A 247 13.75 8.01 -17.71
C THR A 247 13.14 7.07 -18.76
N SER A 248 11.96 7.40 -19.29
CA SER A 248 11.29 6.61 -20.32
C SER A 248 12.05 6.52 -21.65
N SER A 249 13.05 7.39 -21.87
CA SER A 249 13.93 7.33 -23.05
C SER A 249 15.07 6.32 -22.92
N HIS A 250 15.29 5.73 -21.73
CA HIS A 250 16.21 4.60 -21.60
C HIS A 250 15.68 3.40 -22.39
N GLN A 251 16.56 2.74 -23.15
CA GLN A 251 16.28 1.61 -24.03
C GLN A 251 15.34 0.58 -23.40
N GLN A 252 14.39 0.05 -24.18
CA GLN A 252 13.56 -1.10 -23.79
C GLN A 252 14.47 -2.33 -23.61
N TRP A 253 14.22 -3.08 -22.54
CA TRP A 253 15.05 -4.18 -22.04
C TRP A 253 14.44 -5.51 -22.47
#